data_AF-A0A3N7HDE9-F1
#
_entry.id   AF-A0A3N7HDE9-F1
#
_cell.length_a   1.000
_cell.length_b   1.000
_cell.length_c   1.000
_cell.angle_alpha   90.00
_cell.angle_beta   90.00
_cell.angle_gamma   90.00
#
_symmetry.space_group_name_H-M   'P 1'
#
loop_
_entity.id
_entity.type
_entity.pdbx_description
1 polymer ?
#
loop_
_entity_poly.entity_id
_entity_poly.type
_entity_poly.pdbx_seq_one_letter_code
_entity_poly.pdbx_strand_id
1 'polypeptide(L)'
;RVFTYQALVDAYGETPYTEALDLANTAPHYDEGATVYAGILAELNDALSKATPSSTVSANFLFGTPTATEWIQFANSLKLKILMRVSKVQDVKAELDQLVAENNFATEDVSWDDVWTNESGKASPFFQEEFATYFGSTQINVIANIALMQTMLASDDGRVGAFFAKNASGEYKGGVSGTNFSTSNTYQSTYFSRPIASYNMPVYLITVAETEFFLAEYYARYGSSSDAQAHYQAAIEASFNTAGATGAEDVYTNQYPWDQANYEKVIGIQKWIALSGVNNFEAWCELRRLKYPEFGSVTGAQIYNVGNDDFKPELYVVGTLYTPIQVNSDLGAGKILQRLRYAESSTSRNPNVPATKPDSAPVFWAQ
;
A
#
# COMPACT_ATOMS: atom_id res chain seq x y z
N ARG A 1 6.41 9.17 15.00
CA ARG A 1 6.67 7.98 15.85
C ARG A 1 5.66 6.86 15.59
N VAL A 2 4.38 7.06 15.91
CA VAL A 2 3.28 6.08 15.67
C VAL A 2 3.32 5.50 14.24
N PHE A 3 3.33 6.34 13.21
CA PHE A 3 3.41 5.90 11.80
C PHE A 3 4.61 4.95 11.52
N THR A 4 5.78 5.29 12.04
CA THR A 4 7.01 4.49 11.87
C THR A 4 6.87 3.12 12.52
N TYR A 5 6.37 3.05 13.76
CA TYR A 5 6.18 1.77 14.45
C TYR A 5 5.08 0.92 13.82
N GLN A 6 4.00 1.53 13.35
CA GLN A 6 3.00 0.84 12.54
C GLN A 6 3.65 0.20 11.31
N ALA A 7 4.45 0.94 10.54
CA ALA A 7 5.15 0.40 9.37
C ALA A 7 6.14 -0.72 9.74
N LEU A 8 6.88 -0.58 10.85
CA LEU A 8 7.80 -1.62 11.32
C LEU A 8 7.08 -2.92 11.68
N VAL A 9 5.97 -2.84 12.41
CA VAL A 9 5.18 -4.02 12.77
C VAL A 9 4.51 -4.63 11.54
N ASP A 10 4.05 -3.81 10.60
CA ASP A 10 3.43 -4.30 9.37
C ASP A 10 4.41 -5.03 8.46
N ALA A 11 5.67 -4.59 8.47
CA ALA A 11 6.75 -5.24 7.76
C ALA A 11 7.22 -6.51 8.49
N TYR A 12 7.58 -6.38 9.76
CA TYR A 12 8.37 -7.39 10.46
C TYR A 12 7.62 -8.14 11.54
N GLY A 13 6.45 -7.69 11.99
CA GLY A 13 5.78 -8.21 13.19
C GLY A 13 6.39 -7.64 14.46
N GLU A 14 7.14 -8.45 15.18
CA GLU A 14 7.79 -8.05 16.43
C GLU A 14 8.88 -7.00 16.15
N THR A 15 8.95 -5.96 16.96
CA THR A 15 9.93 -4.87 16.82
C THR A 15 10.30 -4.30 18.18
N PRO A 16 11.53 -3.82 18.40
CA PRO A 16 11.86 -3.13 19.64
C PRO A 16 11.01 -1.88 19.81
N TYR A 17 10.31 -1.72 20.94
CA TYR A 17 9.42 -0.58 21.18
C TYR A 17 9.50 -0.02 22.60
N THR A 18 9.21 -0.82 23.63
CA THR A 18 9.17 -0.41 25.04
C THR A 18 10.55 -0.12 25.62
N GLU A 19 11.56 -0.87 25.15
CA GLU A 19 12.96 -0.70 25.52
C GLU A 19 13.80 0.03 24.46
N ALA A 20 13.18 0.40 23.34
CA ALA A 20 13.87 1.00 22.21
C ALA A 20 14.26 2.46 22.46
N LEU A 21 15.31 2.91 21.76
CA LEU A 21 15.83 4.29 21.81
C LEU A 21 16.41 4.70 23.19
N ASP A 22 16.72 3.74 24.05
CA ASP A 22 17.53 3.96 25.24
C ASP A 22 19.01 3.75 24.92
N LEU A 23 19.84 4.79 25.07
CA LEU A 23 21.28 4.74 24.82
C LEU A 23 22.02 3.80 25.80
N ALA A 24 21.44 3.52 26.97
CA ALA A 24 21.98 2.58 27.93
C ALA A 24 21.62 1.12 27.59
N ASN A 25 20.55 0.90 26.81
CA ASN A 25 20.12 -0.43 26.40
C ASN A 25 20.52 -0.71 24.94
N THR A 26 21.68 -1.32 24.76
CA THR A 26 22.20 -1.68 23.43
C THR A 26 21.56 -2.93 22.82
N ALA A 27 20.69 -3.63 23.57
CA ALA A 27 20.05 -4.87 23.16
C ALA A 27 18.57 -4.85 23.56
N PRO A 28 17.75 -3.94 23.01
CA PRO A 28 16.35 -3.81 23.41
C PRO A 28 15.55 -5.07 23.05
N HIS A 29 14.63 -5.45 23.92
CA HIS A 29 13.66 -6.51 23.66
C HIS A 29 12.78 -6.20 22.43
N TYR A 30 12.37 -7.25 21.70
CA TYR A 30 11.41 -7.16 20.60
C TYR A 30 10.00 -7.39 21.14
N ASP A 31 9.24 -6.32 21.28
CA ASP A 31 7.86 -6.42 21.70
C ASP A 31 7.00 -7.08 20.61
N GLU A 32 6.05 -7.89 21.05
CA GLU A 32 5.04 -8.49 20.17
C GLU A 32 4.24 -7.40 19.44
N GLY A 33 3.89 -7.64 18.17
CA GLY A 33 3.23 -6.63 17.34
C GLY A 33 1.92 -6.08 17.96
N ALA A 34 1.16 -6.93 18.67
CA ALA A 34 -0.03 -6.50 19.39
C ALA A 34 0.27 -5.54 20.55
N THR A 35 1.37 -5.77 21.30
CA THR A 35 1.85 -4.86 22.35
C THR A 35 2.25 -3.51 21.76
N VAL A 36 2.98 -3.52 20.64
CA VAL A 36 3.39 -2.28 19.95
C VAL A 36 2.16 -1.52 19.47
N TYR A 37 1.19 -2.21 18.86
CA TYR A 37 -0.05 -1.58 18.39
C TYR A 37 -0.88 -0.95 19.51
N ALA A 38 -1.03 -1.65 20.64
CA ALA A 38 -1.68 -1.10 21.82
C ALA A 38 -0.94 0.15 22.34
N GLY A 39 0.40 0.09 22.38
CA GLY A 39 1.25 1.22 22.78
C GLY A 39 1.11 2.43 21.86
N ILE A 40 1.21 2.27 20.55
CA ILE A 40 1.10 3.39 19.61
C ILE A 40 -0.31 3.99 19.56
N LEU A 41 -1.37 3.19 19.77
CA LEU A 41 -2.72 3.71 19.95
C LEU A 41 -2.85 4.54 21.23
N ALA A 42 -2.25 4.08 22.33
CA ALA A 42 -2.21 4.83 23.58
C ALA A 42 -1.42 6.15 23.43
N GLU A 43 -0.25 6.14 22.77
CA GLU A 43 0.53 7.35 22.45
C GLU A 43 -0.31 8.34 21.62
N LEU A 44 -1.03 7.84 20.61
CA LEU A 44 -1.85 8.66 19.72
C LEU A 44 -3.05 9.29 20.46
N ASN A 45 -3.73 8.50 21.30
CA ASN A 45 -4.83 8.98 22.14
C ASN A 45 -4.36 10.03 23.15
N ASP A 46 -3.22 9.80 23.80
CA ASP A 46 -2.64 10.75 24.74
C ASP A 46 -2.29 12.08 24.03
N ALA A 47 -1.68 12.03 22.85
CA ALA A 47 -1.37 13.21 22.05
C ALA A 47 -2.63 13.97 21.63
N LEU A 48 -3.65 13.27 21.10
CA LEU A 48 -4.93 13.87 20.69
C LEU A 48 -5.66 14.52 21.87
N SER A 49 -5.58 13.95 23.08
CA SER A 49 -6.22 14.51 24.28
C SER A 49 -5.59 15.83 24.75
N LYS A 50 -4.35 16.12 24.33
CA LYS A 50 -3.57 17.30 24.74
C LYS A 50 -3.49 18.38 23.66
N ALA A 51 -3.74 18.01 22.41
CA ALA A 51 -3.67 18.93 21.28
C ALA A 51 -5.01 19.62 21.04
N THR A 52 -4.95 20.89 20.67
CA THR A 52 -6.08 21.66 20.13
C THR A 52 -5.68 22.23 18.77
N PRO A 53 -6.62 22.60 17.88
CA PRO A 53 -6.29 23.18 16.58
C PRO A 53 -5.34 24.38 16.67
N SER A 54 -5.45 25.20 17.72
CA SER A 54 -4.58 26.36 17.95
C SER A 54 -3.26 26.05 18.65
N SER A 55 -3.00 24.79 19.01
CA SER A 55 -1.73 24.39 19.64
C SER A 55 -0.56 24.69 18.69
N THR A 56 0.47 25.35 19.21
CA THR A 56 1.65 25.72 18.41
C THR A 56 2.49 24.50 18.11
N VAL A 57 2.84 24.33 16.84
CA VAL A 57 3.77 23.31 16.36
C VAL A 57 4.89 23.95 15.54
N SER A 58 5.99 23.23 15.38
CA SER A 58 7.01 23.66 14.43
C SER A 58 6.48 23.53 13.01
N ALA A 59 6.47 24.65 12.28
CA ALA A 59 6.28 24.62 10.84
C ALA A 59 7.36 23.72 10.22
N ASN A 60 6.93 22.78 9.40
CA ASN A 60 7.77 21.76 8.81
C ASN A 60 7.26 21.44 7.41
N PHE A 61 8.02 20.66 6.66
CA PHE A 61 7.72 20.41 5.26
C PHE A 61 6.46 19.57 4.99
N LEU A 62 5.86 18.94 6.02
CA LEU A 62 4.66 18.12 5.84
C LEU A 62 3.37 18.95 5.77
N PHE A 63 3.24 19.96 6.62
CA PHE A 63 2.02 20.78 6.71
C PHE A 63 2.27 22.29 6.53
N GLY A 64 3.51 22.76 6.68
CA GLY A 64 3.86 24.17 6.48
C GLY A 64 3.24 25.17 7.47
N THR A 65 2.23 24.80 8.25
CA THR A 65 1.55 25.67 9.20
C THR A 65 2.16 25.60 10.62
N PRO A 66 2.06 26.68 11.42
CA PRO A 66 2.53 26.70 12.81
C PRO A 66 1.47 26.20 13.82
N THR A 67 0.40 25.55 13.35
CA THR A 67 -0.76 25.12 14.18
C THR A 67 -1.05 23.63 14.02
N ALA A 68 -1.68 23.01 15.02
CA ALA A 68 -1.82 21.56 15.07
C ALA A 68 -3.03 20.97 14.31
N THR A 69 -3.86 21.79 13.63
CA THR A 69 -5.07 21.31 12.93
C THR A 69 -4.80 20.13 12.00
N GLU A 70 -3.86 20.26 11.06
CA GLU A 70 -3.56 19.21 10.09
C GLU A 70 -2.89 17.99 10.75
N TRP A 71 -2.14 18.20 11.82
CA TRP A 71 -1.58 17.11 12.64
C TRP A 71 -2.67 16.31 13.35
N ILE A 72 -3.70 16.96 13.88
CA ILE A 72 -4.84 16.28 14.52
C ILE A 72 -5.60 15.46 13.48
N GLN A 73 -5.86 16.04 12.31
CA GLN A 73 -6.52 15.36 11.20
C GLN A 73 -5.73 14.14 10.72
N PHE A 74 -4.41 14.28 10.53
CA PHE A 74 -3.54 13.16 10.19
C PHE A 74 -3.51 12.09 11.29
N ALA A 75 -3.43 12.49 12.56
CA ALA A 75 -3.48 11.57 13.69
C ALA A 75 -4.78 10.77 13.72
N ASN A 76 -5.93 11.39 13.44
CA ASN A 76 -7.21 10.72 13.35
C ASN A 76 -7.29 9.75 12.15
N SER A 77 -6.82 10.15 10.97
CA SER A 77 -6.76 9.25 9.80
C SER A 77 -5.83 8.05 10.05
N LEU A 78 -4.68 8.27 10.70
CA LEU A 78 -3.77 7.20 11.09
C LEU A 78 -4.38 6.29 12.17
N LYS A 79 -5.12 6.86 13.13
CA LYS A 79 -5.86 6.09 14.14
C LYS A 79 -6.89 5.19 13.47
N LEU A 80 -7.66 5.71 12.50
CA LEU A 80 -8.63 4.94 11.73
C LEU A 80 -7.95 3.76 11.02
N LYS A 81 -6.84 4.02 10.31
CA LYS A 81 -6.03 2.99 9.65
C LYS A 81 -5.58 1.88 10.60
N ILE A 82 -5.04 2.24 11.76
CA ILE A 82 -4.57 1.29 12.77
C ILE A 82 -5.73 0.47 13.35
N LEU A 83 -6.85 1.10 13.71
CA LEU A 83 -8.03 0.42 14.24
C LEU A 83 -8.64 -0.53 13.20
N MET A 84 -8.80 -0.09 11.96
CA MET A 84 -9.28 -0.94 10.86
C MET A 84 -8.36 -2.13 10.62
N ARG A 85 -7.04 -1.93 10.75
CA ARG A 85 -6.04 -3.00 10.61
C ARG A 85 -6.20 -4.11 11.65
N VAL A 86 -6.44 -3.77 12.92
CA VAL A 86 -6.60 -4.75 14.01
C VAL A 86 -8.02 -5.27 14.19
N SER A 87 -9.00 -4.69 13.51
CA SER A 87 -10.44 -4.96 13.71
C SER A 87 -10.92 -6.41 13.46
N LYS A 88 -10.06 -7.28 12.92
CA LYS A 88 -10.32 -8.74 12.79
C LYS A 88 -9.77 -9.56 13.94
N VAL A 89 -8.83 -9.02 14.72
CA VAL A 89 -8.14 -9.70 15.83
C VAL A 89 -8.39 -9.05 17.18
N GLN A 90 -9.01 -7.86 17.19
CA GLN A 90 -9.39 -7.11 18.38
C GLN A 90 -10.75 -6.44 18.15
N ASP A 91 -11.60 -6.41 19.19
CA ASP A 91 -12.79 -5.58 19.17
C ASP A 91 -12.39 -4.11 19.39
N VAL A 92 -12.65 -3.29 18.38
CA VAL A 92 -12.32 -1.87 18.32
C VAL A 92 -13.54 -1.03 17.90
N LYS A 93 -14.74 -1.63 17.95
CA LYS A 93 -15.93 -0.99 17.41
C LYS A 93 -16.23 0.32 18.13
N ALA A 94 -16.10 0.36 19.45
CA ALA A 94 -16.39 1.57 20.24
C ALA A 94 -15.46 2.73 19.86
N GLU A 95 -14.16 2.46 19.68
CA GLU A 95 -13.18 3.45 19.26
C GLU A 95 -13.43 3.92 17.81
N LEU A 96 -13.85 3.02 16.92
CA LEU A 96 -14.24 3.37 15.56
C LEU A 96 -15.50 4.23 15.55
N ASP A 97 -16.55 3.85 16.29
CA ASP A 97 -17.81 4.60 16.38
C ASP A 97 -17.53 6.05 16.83
N GLN A 98 -16.69 6.23 17.86
CA GLN A 98 -16.28 7.54 18.32
C GLN A 98 -15.53 8.32 17.23
N LEU A 99 -14.51 7.71 16.63
CA LEU A 99 -13.65 8.37 15.65
C LEU A 99 -14.41 8.78 14.39
N VAL A 100 -15.32 7.93 13.90
CA VAL A 100 -16.17 8.23 12.74
C VAL A 100 -17.18 9.34 13.07
N ALA A 101 -17.75 9.34 14.27
CA ALA A 101 -18.66 10.40 14.71
C ALA A 101 -17.96 11.77 14.85
N GLU A 102 -16.68 11.79 15.24
CA GLU A 102 -15.88 13.02 15.28
C GLU A 102 -15.62 13.60 13.89
N ASN A 103 -15.53 12.75 12.86
CA ASN A 103 -15.36 13.10 11.44
C ASN A 103 -14.30 14.20 11.18
N ASN A 104 -13.18 14.13 11.90
CA ASN A 104 -12.09 15.09 11.82
C ASN A 104 -10.84 14.43 11.23
N PHE A 105 -10.96 13.97 9.99
CA PHE A 105 -9.89 13.30 9.23
C PHE A 105 -9.14 14.29 8.34
N ALA A 106 -8.00 13.85 7.78
CA ALA A 106 -7.30 14.58 6.74
C ALA A 106 -8.22 14.80 5.52
N THR A 107 -8.33 16.05 5.09
CA THR A 107 -9.14 16.45 3.92
C THR A 107 -8.31 16.51 2.63
N GLU A 108 -6.99 16.39 2.75
CA GLU A 108 -6.02 16.36 1.66
C GLU A 108 -5.04 15.20 1.89
N ASP A 109 -4.39 14.75 0.83
CA ASP A 109 -3.39 13.69 0.93
C ASP A 109 -2.20 14.14 1.78
N VAL A 110 -1.87 13.37 2.82
CA VAL A 110 -0.72 13.65 3.67
C VAL A 110 0.50 12.99 3.05
N SER A 111 1.37 13.80 2.46
CA SER A 111 2.54 13.32 1.73
C SER A 111 3.73 14.25 1.87
N TRP A 112 4.93 13.68 1.68
CA TRP A 112 6.12 14.49 1.40
C TRP A 112 6.09 14.88 -0.08
N ASP A 113 5.54 16.07 -0.34
CA ASP A 113 5.47 16.69 -1.66
C ASP A 113 6.23 18.02 -1.67
N ASP A 114 6.65 18.49 -2.84
CA ASP A 114 7.37 19.76 -3.04
C ASP A 114 8.68 19.93 -2.22
N VAL A 115 9.23 18.83 -1.69
CA VAL A 115 10.48 18.80 -0.92
C VAL A 115 11.67 18.21 -1.68
N TRP A 116 11.41 17.70 -2.88
CA TRP A 116 12.37 16.94 -3.68
C TRP A 116 13.02 17.80 -4.76
N THR A 117 14.31 17.59 -5.02
CA THR A 117 15.01 18.22 -6.15
C THR A 117 15.65 17.16 -7.04
N ASN A 118 15.90 17.51 -8.30
CA ASN A 118 16.54 16.60 -9.25
C ASN A 118 18.07 16.53 -9.03
N GLU A 119 18.47 16.11 -7.84
CA GLU A 119 19.85 15.96 -7.42
C GLU A 119 20.03 14.63 -6.67
N SER A 120 21.22 14.03 -6.82
CA SER A 120 21.58 12.81 -6.09
C SER A 120 21.45 13.01 -4.58
N GLY A 121 20.69 12.14 -3.93
CA GLY A 121 20.40 12.19 -2.50
C GLY A 121 19.27 13.14 -2.11
N LYS A 122 18.60 13.78 -3.08
CA LYS A 122 17.50 14.74 -2.84
C LYS A 122 16.27 14.51 -3.70
N ALA A 123 16.31 13.57 -4.64
CA ALA A 123 15.15 13.14 -5.39
C ALA A 123 14.26 12.21 -4.55
N SER A 124 13.00 12.07 -4.96
CA SER A 124 12.07 11.10 -4.39
C SER A 124 12.72 9.70 -4.36
N PRO A 125 12.65 8.95 -3.23
CA PRO A 125 13.43 7.74 -3.04
C PRO A 125 13.23 6.68 -4.12
N PHE A 126 11.99 6.42 -4.52
CA PHE A 126 11.70 5.40 -5.53
C PHE A 126 12.27 5.76 -6.90
N PHE A 127 12.13 7.02 -7.31
CA PHE A 127 12.76 7.52 -8.55
C PHE A 127 14.27 7.40 -8.48
N GLN A 128 14.87 7.75 -7.35
CA GLN A 128 16.32 7.71 -7.18
C GLN A 128 16.89 6.30 -7.34
N GLU A 129 16.23 5.29 -6.75
CA GLU A 129 16.70 3.90 -6.80
C GLU A 129 16.45 3.25 -8.17
N GLU A 130 15.30 3.49 -8.80
CA GLU A 130 14.89 2.71 -9.98
C GLU A 130 14.97 3.43 -11.32
N PHE A 131 15.09 4.77 -11.35
CA PHE A 131 14.96 5.56 -12.57
C PHE A 131 16.00 6.67 -12.75
N ALA A 132 16.66 7.12 -11.68
CA ALA A 132 17.62 8.21 -11.77
C ALA A 132 18.88 7.79 -12.53
N THR A 133 19.31 8.64 -13.46
CA THR A 133 20.54 8.44 -14.24
C THR A 133 21.78 8.98 -13.54
N TYR A 134 21.71 9.19 -12.22
CA TYR A 134 22.83 9.72 -11.44
C TYR A 134 24.03 8.78 -11.55
N PHE A 135 25.23 9.37 -11.62
CA PHE A 135 26.49 8.63 -11.82
C PHE A 135 26.52 7.71 -13.05
N GLY A 136 25.72 8.01 -14.08
CA GLY A 136 25.66 7.22 -15.31
C GLY A 136 24.85 5.94 -15.21
N SER A 137 24.01 5.80 -14.17
CA SER A 137 23.07 4.68 -14.07
C SER A 137 22.15 4.62 -15.29
N THR A 138 21.92 3.41 -15.79
CA THR A 138 20.97 3.07 -16.86
C THR A 138 19.97 2.00 -16.40
N GLN A 139 19.94 1.74 -15.09
CA GLN A 139 19.13 0.68 -14.50
C GLN A 139 17.65 1.06 -14.58
N ILE A 140 16.83 0.14 -15.11
CA ILE A 140 15.36 0.28 -15.15
C ILE A 140 14.74 -1.13 -15.01
N ASN A 141 14.54 -1.59 -13.77
CA ASN A 141 14.13 -2.97 -13.50
C ASN A 141 12.62 -3.17 -13.37
N VAL A 142 11.85 -2.10 -13.15
CA VAL A 142 10.42 -2.20 -12.86
C VAL A 142 9.57 -2.10 -14.12
N ILE A 143 8.68 -3.09 -14.32
CA ILE A 143 7.64 -3.07 -15.35
C ILE A 143 6.26 -3.33 -14.72
N ALA A 144 5.20 -2.96 -15.42
CA ALA A 144 3.84 -3.21 -15.01
C ALA A 144 3.54 -4.72 -14.99
N ASN A 145 2.84 -5.18 -13.96
CA ASN A 145 2.35 -6.55 -13.89
C ASN A 145 1.05 -6.69 -14.71
N ILE A 146 0.89 -7.81 -15.39
CA ILE A 146 -0.34 -8.14 -16.14
C ILE A 146 -1.57 -8.11 -15.25
N ALA A 147 -1.45 -8.51 -13.97
CA ALA A 147 -2.59 -8.52 -13.06
C ALA A 147 -3.19 -7.12 -12.89
N LEU A 148 -2.34 -6.15 -12.56
CA LEU A 148 -2.80 -4.77 -12.38
C LEU A 148 -3.22 -4.15 -13.70
N MET A 149 -2.37 -4.26 -14.72
CA MET A 149 -2.59 -3.61 -16.00
C MET A 149 -3.91 -4.06 -16.65
N GLN A 150 -4.15 -5.37 -16.73
CA GLN A 150 -5.39 -5.85 -17.33
C GLN A 150 -6.62 -5.56 -16.48
N THR A 151 -6.47 -5.53 -15.15
CA THR A 151 -7.58 -5.17 -14.26
C THR A 151 -8.02 -3.73 -14.51
N MET A 152 -7.07 -2.80 -14.65
CA MET A 152 -7.37 -1.40 -14.92
C MET A 152 -7.88 -1.17 -16.36
N LEU A 153 -7.29 -1.85 -17.36
CA LEU A 153 -7.73 -1.75 -18.75
C LEU A 153 -9.15 -2.31 -18.95
N ALA A 154 -9.48 -3.42 -18.30
CA ALA A 154 -10.82 -4.00 -18.38
C ALA A 154 -11.89 -3.08 -17.77
N SER A 155 -11.50 -2.15 -16.90
CA SER A 155 -12.40 -1.17 -16.30
C SER A 155 -12.33 0.22 -16.91
N ASP A 156 -11.68 0.39 -18.06
CA ASP A 156 -11.44 1.69 -18.70
C ASP A 156 -10.90 2.74 -17.72
N ASP A 157 -10.03 2.30 -16.80
CA ASP A 157 -9.59 3.11 -15.67
C ASP A 157 -8.64 4.23 -16.12
N GLY A 158 -9.10 5.48 -15.99
CA GLY A 158 -8.32 6.66 -16.37
C GLY A 158 -6.96 6.79 -15.67
N ARG A 159 -6.76 6.13 -14.51
CA ARG A 159 -5.48 6.14 -13.79
C ARG A 159 -4.39 5.36 -14.51
N VAL A 160 -4.69 4.51 -15.50
CA VAL A 160 -3.66 3.78 -16.28
C VAL A 160 -2.63 4.74 -16.88
N GLY A 161 -3.10 5.84 -17.47
CA GLY A 161 -2.22 6.83 -18.09
C GLY A 161 -1.51 7.76 -17.11
N ALA A 162 -1.98 7.83 -15.87
CA ALA A 162 -1.30 8.55 -14.79
C ALA A 162 -0.21 7.69 -14.13
N PHE A 163 -0.46 6.39 -13.97
CA PHE A 163 0.45 5.48 -13.28
C PHE A 163 1.48 4.84 -14.20
N PHE A 164 1.17 4.63 -15.48
CA PHE A 164 2.02 3.86 -16.39
C PHE A 164 2.29 4.57 -17.71
N ALA A 165 3.52 4.44 -18.19
CA ALA A 165 3.90 4.84 -19.54
C ALA A 165 3.55 3.72 -20.53
N LYS A 166 3.18 4.11 -21.76
CA LYS A 166 3.06 3.19 -22.88
C LYS A 166 4.40 2.53 -23.18
N ASN A 167 4.37 1.29 -23.64
CA ASN A 167 5.55 0.55 -24.09
C ASN A 167 6.09 1.12 -25.42
N ALA A 168 7.17 0.55 -25.95
CA ALA A 168 7.79 0.98 -27.21
C ALA A 168 6.86 0.90 -28.45
N SER A 169 5.77 0.13 -28.37
CA SER A 169 4.76 -0.01 -29.42
C SER A 169 3.56 0.94 -29.24
N GLY A 170 3.56 1.78 -28.20
CA GLY A 170 2.46 2.71 -27.92
C GLY A 170 1.27 2.07 -27.20
N GLU A 171 1.47 0.91 -26.56
CA GLU A 171 0.43 0.14 -25.87
C GLU A 171 0.61 0.15 -24.35
N TYR A 172 -0.50 -0.02 -23.62
CA TYR A 172 -0.46 -0.37 -22.21
C TYR A 172 -0.42 -1.90 -22.06
N LYS A 173 0.65 -2.43 -21.47
CA LYS A 173 0.88 -3.88 -21.44
C LYS A 173 1.63 -4.30 -20.19
N GLY A 174 1.10 -5.29 -19.48
CA GLY A 174 1.74 -5.86 -18.29
C GLY A 174 2.42 -7.20 -18.58
N GLY A 175 3.53 -7.47 -17.88
CA GLY A 175 4.29 -8.72 -17.98
C GLY A 175 3.91 -9.73 -16.89
N VAL A 176 4.41 -10.96 -17.03
CA VAL A 176 4.15 -12.08 -16.11
C VAL A 176 5.25 -12.17 -15.05
N SER A 177 4.87 -12.39 -13.79
CA SER A 177 5.77 -12.58 -12.65
C SER A 177 6.47 -13.92 -12.65
N GLY A 178 7.64 -13.95 -12.02
CA GLY A 178 8.39 -15.18 -11.75
C GLY A 178 9.17 -15.70 -12.96
N THR A 179 9.57 -14.81 -13.85
CA THR A 179 10.47 -15.14 -14.97
C THR A 179 11.48 -14.03 -15.14
N ASN A 180 12.67 -14.37 -15.61
CA ASN A 180 13.55 -13.39 -16.24
C ASN A 180 13.05 -13.16 -17.67
N PHE A 181 13.18 -11.94 -18.16
CA PHE A 181 12.99 -11.69 -19.59
C PHE A 181 14.07 -12.46 -20.36
N SER A 182 13.65 -13.18 -21.38
CA SER A 182 14.56 -13.92 -22.24
C SER A 182 15.48 -12.95 -22.98
N THR A 183 16.70 -13.39 -23.31
CA THR A 183 17.55 -12.69 -24.29
C THR A 183 17.09 -12.95 -25.74
N SER A 184 15.99 -13.68 -25.95
CA SER A 184 15.33 -13.85 -27.25
C SER A 184 14.64 -12.55 -27.67
N ASN A 185 14.37 -12.42 -28.97
CA ASN A 185 13.81 -11.21 -29.56
C ASN A 185 12.30 -11.00 -29.27
N THR A 186 11.62 -11.90 -28.55
CA THR A 186 10.14 -12.02 -28.56
C THR A 186 9.44 -11.74 -27.24
N TYR A 187 10.13 -11.79 -26.09
CA TYR A 187 9.56 -11.43 -24.79
C TYR A 187 10.60 -10.70 -23.92
N GLN A 188 10.82 -9.43 -24.25
CA GLN A 188 11.82 -8.56 -23.60
C GLN A 188 11.16 -7.42 -22.82
N SER A 189 11.88 -6.85 -21.86
CA SER A 189 11.34 -5.84 -20.93
C SER A 189 10.74 -4.60 -21.61
N THR A 190 11.22 -4.23 -22.80
CA THR A 190 10.72 -3.06 -23.56
C THR A 190 9.30 -3.26 -24.12
N TYR A 191 8.77 -4.48 -24.09
CA TYR A 191 7.41 -4.80 -24.53
C TYR A 191 6.36 -4.51 -23.47
N PHE A 192 6.77 -4.19 -22.25
CA PHE A 192 5.88 -3.91 -21.14
C PHE A 192 5.94 -2.45 -20.74
N SER A 193 4.80 -1.95 -20.29
CA SER A 193 4.65 -0.66 -19.67
C SER A 193 5.52 -0.57 -18.41
N ARG A 194 5.90 0.65 -18.06
CA ARG A 194 6.66 0.97 -16.85
C ARG A 194 5.91 2.01 -16.05
N PRO A 195 6.09 2.07 -14.72
CA PRO A 195 5.47 3.13 -13.94
C PRO A 195 6.01 4.51 -14.40
N ILE A 196 5.16 5.52 -14.37
CA ILE A 196 5.59 6.91 -14.53
C ILE A 196 6.20 7.34 -13.20
N ALA A 197 7.48 7.72 -13.23
CA ALA A 197 8.21 8.20 -12.08
C ALA A 197 8.93 9.50 -12.43
N SER A 198 8.90 10.47 -11.52
CA SER A 198 9.63 11.73 -11.62
C SER A 198 10.43 11.96 -10.35
N TYR A 199 11.48 12.77 -10.45
CA TYR A 199 12.33 13.11 -9.30
C TYR A 199 11.55 13.76 -8.15
N ASN A 200 10.41 14.40 -8.45
CA ASN A 200 9.56 15.09 -7.50
C ASN A 200 8.27 14.36 -7.15
N MET A 201 8.14 13.07 -7.49
CA MET A 201 6.92 12.34 -7.13
C MET A 201 6.73 12.31 -5.60
N PRO A 202 5.51 12.56 -5.09
CA PRO A 202 5.25 12.60 -3.66
C PRO A 202 5.51 11.26 -2.97
N VAL A 203 5.83 11.30 -1.68
CA VAL A 203 5.84 10.10 -0.82
C VAL A 203 4.67 10.18 0.16
N TYR A 204 3.63 9.41 -0.12
CA TYR A 204 2.38 9.42 0.64
C TYR A 204 2.49 8.67 1.97
N LEU A 205 2.05 9.31 3.05
CA LEU A 205 1.89 8.67 4.37
C LEU A 205 0.47 8.08 4.51
N ILE A 206 -0.54 8.86 4.13
CA ILE A 206 -1.93 8.42 4.04
C ILE A 206 -2.68 9.32 3.04
N THR A 207 -3.53 8.72 2.21
CA THR A 207 -4.40 9.46 1.28
C THR A 207 -5.82 9.64 1.81
N VAL A 208 -6.54 10.60 1.23
CA VAL A 208 -7.99 10.73 1.40
C VAL A 208 -8.67 9.46 0.91
N ALA A 209 -8.23 8.89 -0.23
CA ALA A 209 -8.74 7.64 -0.75
C ALA A 209 -8.63 6.48 0.26
N GLU A 210 -7.49 6.33 0.94
CA GLU A 210 -7.32 5.33 2.01
C GLU A 210 -8.35 5.54 3.14
N THR A 211 -8.51 6.78 3.60
CA THR A 211 -9.44 7.16 4.67
C THR A 211 -10.89 6.82 4.27
N GLU A 212 -11.30 7.21 3.07
CA GLU A 212 -12.63 6.93 2.53
C GLU A 212 -12.89 5.43 2.35
N PHE A 213 -11.90 4.64 1.91
CA PHE A 213 -12.04 3.17 1.88
C PHE A 213 -12.22 2.57 3.27
N PHE A 214 -11.55 3.12 4.30
CA PHE A 214 -11.76 2.68 5.68
C PHE A 214 -13.15 3.05 6.20
N LEU A 215 -13.68 4.22 5.86
CA LEU A 215 -15.04 4.63 6.18
C LEU A 215 -16.06 3.74 5.46
N ALA A 216 -15.87 3.46 4.17
CA ALA A 216 -16.71 2.55 3.41
C ALA A 216 -16.79 1.16 4.06
N GLU A 217 -15.65 0.61 4.50
CA GLU A 217 -15.61 -0.66 5.22
C GLU A 217 -16.28 -0.57 6.60
N TYR A 218 -16.09 0.52 7.34
CA TYR A 218 -16.77 0.75 8.62
C TYR A 218 -18.30 0.74 8.44
N TYR A 219 -18.83 1.52 7.50
CA TYR A 219 -20.27 1.60 7.25
C TYR A 219 -20.83 0.29 6.70
N ALA A 220 -20.07 -0.45 5.90
CA ALA A 220 -20.47 -1.77 5.43
C ALA A 220 -20.65 -2.78 6.59
N ARG A 221 -19.84 -2.65 7.65
CA ARG A 221 -19.86 -3.55 8.81
C ARG A 221 -20.87 -3.14 9.88
N TYR A 222 -20.98 -1.83 10.14
CA TYR A 222 -21.64 -1.32 11.34
C TYR A 222 -22.71 -0.28 11.07
N GLY A 223 -22.78 0.25 9.85
CA GLY A 223 -23.68 1.33 9.45
C GLY A 223 -24.67 0.90 8.38
N SER A 224 -24.98 1.82 7.46
CA SER A 224 -25.89 1.56 6.35
C SER A 224 -25.12 1.25 5.06
N SER A 225 -25.70 0.39 4.21
CA SER A 225 -25.16 0.13 2.87
C SER A 225 -25.15 1.38 1.99
N SER A 226 -26.02 2.36 2.24
CA SER A 226 -26.05 3.60 1.47
C SER A 226 -24.84 4.47 1.80
N ASP A 227 -24.48 4.58 3.09
CA ASP A 227 -23.31 5.33 3.53
C ASP A 227 -22.02 4.63 3.05
N ALA A 228 -21.99 3.30 3.15
CA ALA A 228 -20.87 2.50 2.67
C ALA A 228 -20.61 2.71 1.17
N GLN A 229 -21.68 2.72 0.36
CA GLN A 229 -21.62 3.02 -1.07
C GLN A 229 -21.10 4.43 -1.33
N ALA A 230 -21.58 5.44 -0.60
CA ALA A 230 -21.15 6.82 -0.77
C ALA A 230 -19.65 6.99 -0.48
N HIS A 231 -19.16 6.43 0.63
CA HIS A 231 -17.72 6.46 0.95
C HIS A 231 -16.88 5.64 -0.04
N TYR A 232 -17.40 4.53 -0.56
CA TYR A 232 -16.70 3.76 -1.60
C TYR A 232 -16.53 4.56 -2.89
N GLN A 233 -17.55 5.29 -3.33
CA GLN A 233 -17.50 6.17 -4.49
C GLN A 233 -16.52 7.33 -4.24
N ALA A 234 -16.63 7.99 -3.08
CA ALA A 234 -15.71 9.06 -2.67
C ALA A 234 -14.24 8.59 -2.62
N ALA A 235 -13.98 7.35 -2.21
CA ALA A 235 -12.63 6.79 -2.20
C ALA A 235 -12.03 6.64 -3.60
N ILE A 236 -12.86 6.22 -4.57
CA ILE A 236 -12.43 6.08 -5.96
C ILE A 236 -12.22 7.46 -6.58
N GLU A 237 -13.16 8.39 -6.37
CA GLU A 237 -13.01 9.79 -6.82
C GLU A 237 -11.75 10.44 -6.25
N ALA A 238 -11.51 10.30 -4.94
CA ALA A 238 -10.30 10.78 -4.29
C ALA A 238 -9.04 10.16 -4.90
N SER A 239 -9.04 8.86 -5.20
CA SER A 239 -7.89 8.21 -5.85
C SER A 239 -7.64 8.72 -7.27
N PHE A 240 -8.69 9.05 -8.03
CA PHE A 240 -8.52 9.68 -9.34
C PHE A 240 -7.97 11.10 -9.21
N ASN A 241 -8.42 11.86 -8.21
CA ASN A 241 -7.89 13.19 -7.90
C ASN A 241 -6.40 13.13 -7.53
N THR A 242 -5.99 12.22 -6.65
CA THR A 242 -4.57 11.98 -6.31
C THR A 242 -3.73 11.69 -7.57
N ALA A 243 -4.28 10.91 -8.50
CA ALA A 243 -3.60 10.56 -9.76
C ALA A 243 -3.63 11.67 -10.82
N GLY A 244 -4.41 12.74 -10.63
CA GLY A 244 -4.69 13.73 -11.67
C GLY A 244 -5.45 13.14 -12.88
N ALA A 245 -6.26 12.12 -12.65
CA ALA A 245 -7.01 11.38 -13.68
C ALA A 245 -8.50 11.74 -13.68
N THR A 246 -9.21 11.36 -14.74
CA THR A 246 -10.67 11.51 -14.89
C THR A 246 -11.33 10.16 -15.21
N GLY A 247 -12.65 10.04 -15.03
CA GLY A 247 -13.39 8.80 -15.32
C GLY A 247 -13.65 7.90 -14.11
N ALA A 248 -13.61 8.45 -12.88
CA ALA A 248 -13.92 7.69 -11.66
C ALA A 248 -15.32 7.05 -11.70
N GLU A 249 -16.32 7.78 -12.23
CA GLU A 249 -17.70 7.31 -12.31
C GLU A 249 -17.87 6.03 -13.12
N ASP A 250 -17.14 5.89 -14.23
CA ASP A 250 -17.22 4.70 -15.08
C ASP A 250 -16.76 3.44 -14.31
N VAL A 251 -15.79 3.59 -13.41
CA VAL A 251 -15.27 2.48 -12.59
C VAL A 251 -16.34 1.94 -11.64
N TYR A 252 -16.97 2.82 -10.84
CA TYR A 252 -17.93 2.39 -9.82
C TYR A 252 -19.39 2.28 -10.30
N THR A 253 -19.67 2.59 -11.57
CA THR A 253 -20.99 2.36 -12.18
C THR A 253 -21.03 1.07 -13.00
N ASN A 254 -19.94 0.75 -13.72
CA ASN A 254 -19.96 -0.33 -14.70
C ASN A 254 -19.22 -1.59 -14.23
N GLN A 255 -18.00 -1.44 -13.71
CA GLN A 255 -17.05 -2.56 -13.63
C GLN A 255 -16.84 -3.05 -12.21
N TYR A 256 -16.76 -2.11 -11.27
CA TYR A 256 -16.70 -2.38 -9.84
C TYR A 256 -17.81 -1.62 -9.10
N PRO A 257 -19.10 -1.89 -9.40
CA PRO A 257 -20.18 -1.30 -8.63
C PRO A 257 -20.13 -1.74 -7.17
N TRP A 258 -20.68 -0.91 -6.29
CA TRP A 258 -20.79 -1.27 -4.87
C TRP A 258 -21.56 -2.58 -4.70
N ASP A 259 -20.97 -3.50 -3.94
CA ASP A 259 -21.59 -4.77 -3.58
C ASP A 259 -21.45 -4.97 -2.07
N GLN A 260 -22.52 -4.67 -1.33
CA GLN A 260 -22.57 -4.82 0.12
C GLN A 260 -22.33 -6.27 0.58
N ALA A 261 -22.72 -7.27 -0.21
CA ALA A 261 -22.51 -8.68 0.15
C ALA A 261 -21.05 -9.09 -0.02
N ASN A 262 -20.32 -8.41 -0.91
CA ASN A 262 -18.90 -8.67 -1.21
C ASN A 262 -18.04 -7.41 -1.00
N TYR A 263 -18.34 -6.61 0.03
CA TYR A 263 -17.72 -5.30 0.22
C TYR A 263 -16.19 -5.38 0.32
N GLU A 264 -15.66 -6.42 0.99
CA GLU A 264 -14.20 -6.64 1.11
C GLU A 264 -13.53 -6.82 -0.25
N LYS A 265 -14.22 -7.44 -1.21
CA LYS A 265 -13.71 -7.67 -2.56
C LYS A 265 -13.66 -6.38 -3.37
N VAL A 266 -14.76 -5.63 -3.42
CA VAL A 266 -14.82 -4.39 -4.21
C VAL A 266 -13.91 -3.32 -3.61
N ILE A 267 -13.88 -3.17 -2.28
CA ILE A 267 -12.94 -2.28 -1.59
C ILE A 267 -11.50 -2.76 -1.81
N GLY A 268 -11.21 -4.04 -1.61
CA GLY A 268 -9.85 -4.58 -1.72
C GLY A 268 -9.25 -4.41 -3.11
N ILE A 269 -10.02 -4.69 -4.17
CA ILE A 269 -9.54 -4.50 -5.55
C ILE A 269 -9.32 -3.01 -5.85
N GLN A 270 -10.28 -2.13 -5.52
CA GLN A 270 -10.13 -0.71 -5.81
C GLN A 270 -9.05 -0.03 -4.98
N LYS A 271 -8.87 -0.45 -3.72
CA LYS A 271 -7.78 0.03 -2.87
C LYS A 271 -6.42 -0.46 -3.37
N TRP A 272 -6.33 -1.70 -3.85
CA TRP A 272 -5.12 -2.23 -4.50
C TRP A 272 -4.74 -1.43 -5.75
N ILE A 273 -5.72 -1.07 -6.60
CA ILE A 273 -5.48 -0.21 -7.77
C ILE A 273 -5.04 1.19 -7.32
N ALA A 274 -5.80 1.82 -6.41
CA ALA A 274 -5.51 3.16 -5.90
C ALA A 274 -4.09 3.30 -5.33
N LEU A 275 -3.64 2.29 -4.58
CA LEU A 275 -2.33 2.29 -3.94
C LEU A 275 -1.18 1.90 -4.87
N SER A 276 -1.45 1.38 -6.07
CA SER A 276 -0.44 0.89 -6.99
C SER A 276 0.48 1.98 -7.56
N GLY A 277 -0.03 3.21 -7.69
CA GLY A 277 0.75 4.39 -8.10
C GLY A 277 1.13 5.33 -6.95
N VAL A 278 0.76 4.99 -5.71
CA VAL A 278 0.78 5.92 -4.56
C VAL A 278 1.61 5.35 -3.41
N ASN A 279 1.24 4.17 -2.87
CA ASN A 279 1.90 3.57 -1.72
C ASN A 279 1.83 2.03 -1.77
N ASN A 280 2.83 1.43 -2.40
CA ASN A 280 2.87 -0.02 -2.64
C ASN A 280 3.06 -0.84 -1.34
N PHE A 281 3.70 -0.26 -0.32
CA PHE A 281 3.83 -0.93 0.98
C PHE A 281 2.46 -1.10 1.63
N GLU A 282 1.64 -0.04 1.62
CA GLU A 282 0.27 -0.13 2.11
C GLU A 282 -0.59 -1.05 1.25
N ALA A 283 -0.40 -1.07 -0.08
CA ALA A 283 -1.11 -2.00 -0.96
C ALA A 283 -0.86 -3.45 -0.53
N TRP A 284 0.39 -3.80 -0.18
CA TRP A 284 0.75 -5.11 0.33
C TRP A 284 0.12 -5.40 1.71
N CYS A 285 0.07 -4.40 2.59
CA CYS A 285 -0.59 -4.54 3.89
C CYS A 285 -2.09 -4.81 3.75
N GLU A 286 -2.80 -4.06 2.92
CA GLU A 286 -4.23 -4.21 2.73
C GLU A 286 -4.58 -5.47 1.94
N LEU A 287 -3.75 -5.88 0.97
CA LEU A 287 -3.86 -7.18 0.32
C LEU A 287 -3.79 -8.33 1.34
N ARG A 288 -2.90 -8.25 2.33
CA ARG A 288 -2.83 -9.25 3.41
C ARG A 288 -4.04 -9.19 4.37
N ARG A 289 -4.65 -8.02 4.58
CA ARG A 289 -5.78 -7.85 5.50
C ARG A 289 -7.14 -8.22 4.88
N LEU A 290 -7.39 -7.72 3.67
CA LEU A 290 -8.64 -7.93 2.93
C LEU A 290 -8.60 -9.21 2.11
N LYS A 291 -7.42 -9.76 1.80
CA LYS A 291 -7.21 -10.96 0.97
C LYS A 291 -7.66 -10.79 -0.49
N TYR A 292 -7.86 -9.54 -0.92
CA TYR A 292 -8.24 -9.19 -2.30
C TYR A 292 -7.23 -8.21 -2.93
N PRO A 293 -6.91 -8.36 -4.24
CA PRO A 293 -7.37 -9.42 -5.14
C PRO A 293 -6.92 -10.83 -4.70
N GLU A 294 -7.77 -11.83 -4.88
CA GLU A 294 -7.47 -13.21 -4.50
C GLU A 294 -6.69 -13.93 -5.60
N PHE A 295 -5.98 -15.02 -5.29
CA PHE A 295 -5.37 -15.87 -6.32
C PHE A 295 -6.43 -16.68 -7.07
N GLY A 296 -6.45 -16.55 -8.40
CA GLY A 296 -7.22 -17.40 -9.30
C GLY A 296 -6.52 -18.73 -9.60
N SER A 297 -7.17 -19.55 -10.44
CA SER A 297 -6.66 -20.86 -10.89
C SER A 297 -5.62 -20.78 -12.01
N VAL A 298 -5.50 -19.63 -12.66
CA VAL A 298 -4.54 -19.41 -13.76
C VAL A 298 -3.14 -19.24 -13.20
N THR A 299 -2.17 -19.83 -13.87
CA THR A 299 -0.75 -19.74 -13.56
C THR A 299 -0.03 -18.88 -14.58
N GLY A 300 1.07 -18.25 -14.17
CA GLY A 300 1.93 -17.46 -15.05
C GLY A 300 2.48 -18.30 -16.20
N ALA A 301 2.72 -19.60 -15.99
CA ALA A 301 3.20 -20.51 -17.03
C ALA A 301 2.15 -20.81 -18.11
N GLN A 302 0.86 -20.65 -17.80
CA GLN A 302 -0.22 -20.71 -18.79
C GLN A 302 -0.31 -19.41 -19.58
N ILE A 303 -0.10 -18.26 -18.92
CA ILE A 303 -0.14 -16.93 -19.55
C ILE A 303 1.09 -16.71 -20.44
N TYR A 304 2.27 -17.17 -20.01
CA TYR A 304 3.51 -17.04 -20.75
C TYR A 304 4.35 -18.32 -20.66
N ASN A 305 4.67 -18.89 -21.82
CA ASN A 305 5.55 -20.05 -21.93
C ASN A 305 6.99 -19.62 -22.24
N VAL A 306 7.86 -19.76 -21.24
CA VAL A 306 9.29 -19.40 -21.32
C VAL A 306 10.05 -20.22 -22.36
N GLY A 307 9.58 -21.43 -22.70
CA GLY A 307 10.27 -22.34 -23.61
C GLY A 307 10.12 -21.98 -25.10
N ASN A 308 9.08 -21.22 -25.46
CA ASN A 308 8.80 -20.87 -26.86
C ASN A 308 8.30 -19.43 -27.07
N ASP A 309 8.31 -18.61 -26.01
CA ASP A 309 7.84 -17.23 -25.97
C ASP A 309 6.37 -17.00 -26.34
N ASP A 310 5.51 -18.02 -26.18
CA ASP A 310 4.08 -17.89 -26.41
C ASP A 310 3.42 -17.11 -25.26
N PHE A 311 2.97 -15.88 -25.55
CA PHE A 311 2.31 -14.99 -24.60
C PHE A 311 0.81 -14.85 -24.91
N LYS A 312 -0.01 -15.32 -23.97
CA LYS A 312 -1.47 -15.41 -24.04
C LYS A 312 -2.13 -14.57 -22.93
N PRO A 313 -2.05 -13.22 -23.05
CA PRO A 313 -2.61 -12.31 -22.05
C PRO A 313 -4.11 -12.53 -21.82
N GLU A 314 -4.85 -13.01 -22.81
CA GLU A 314 -6.28 -13.30 -22.74
C GLU A 314 -6.66 -14.43 -21.76
N LEU A 315 -5.69 -15.21 -21.27
CA LEU A 315 -5.93 -16.23 -20.27
C LEU A 315 -5.99 -15.68 -18.84
N TYR A 316 -5.54 -14.44 -18.60
CA TYR A 316 -5.61 -13.83 -17.29
C TYR A 316 -7.08 -13.54 -16.90
N VAL A 317 -7.37 -13.70 -15.60
CA VAL A 317 -8.70 -13.43 -15.04
C VAL A 317 -8.67 -12.08 -14.33
N VAL A 318 -9.39 -11.10 -14.88
CA VAL A 318 -9.51 -9.73 -14.36
C VAL A 318 -9.89 -9.71 -12.89
N GLY A 319 -9.22 -8.85 -12.11
CA GLY A 319 -9.47 -8.69 -10.67
C GLY A 319 -8.96 -9.85 -9.82
N THR A 320 -8.02 -10.67 -10.32
CA THR A 320 -7.39 -11.77 -9.55
C THR A 320 -5.88 -11.68 -9.60
N LEU A 321 -5.20 -12.27 -8.63
CA LEU A 321 -3.79 -12.62 -8.75
C LEU A 321 -3.66 -13.97 -9.46
N TYR A 322 -2.48 -14.27 -9.99
CA TYR A 322 -2.15 -15.56 -10.57
C TYR A 322 -0.90 -16.12 -9.90
N THR A 323 -0.74 -17.44 -9.89
CA THR A 323 0.49 -18.05 -9.36
C THR A 323 1.65 -17.74 -10.32
N PRO A 324 2.73 -17.07 -9.89
CA PRO A 324 3.88 -16.74 -10.74
C PRO A 324 4.51 -17.98 -11.40
N ILE A 325 5.28 -17.79 -12.49
CA ILE A 325 6.00 -18.90 -13.17
C ILE A 325 6.97 -19.59 -12.20
N GLN A 326 7.86 -18.81 -11.59
CA GLN A 326 8.69 -19.22 -10.47
C GLN A 326 8.09 -18.72 -9.17
N VAL A 327 7.88 -19.64 -8.24
CA VAL A 327 7.38 -19.36 -6.89
C VAL A 327 8.52 -19.46 -5.89
N ASN A 328 8.50 -18.61 -4.85
CA ASN A 328 9.38 -18.80 -3.70
C ASN A 328 9.03 -20.13 -3.02
N SER A 329 9.99 -21.05 -2.91
CA SER A 329 9.77 -22.38 -2.34
C SER A 329 9.36 -22.36 -0.87
N ASP A 330 9.88 -21.39 -0.11
CA ASP A 330 9.62 -21.23 1.33
C ASP A 330 8.19 -20.70 1.58
N LEU A 331 7.64 -19.94 0.63
CA LEU A 331 6.28 -19.40 0.69
C LEU A 331 5.25 -20.40 0.15
N GLY A 332 5.51 -20.95 -1.04
CA GLY A 332 4.60 -21.82 -1.80
C GLY A 332 3.73 -21.08 -2.82
N ALA A 333 3.02 -21.85 -3.65
CA ALA A 333 2.13 -21.33 -4.68
C ALA A 333 0.86 -20.67 -4.11
N GLY A 334 0.30 -19.70 -4.83
CA GLY A 334 -0.97 -19.04 -4.47
C GLY A 334 -0.93 -18.28 -3.14
N LYS A 335 0.25 -17.79 -2.73
CA LYS A 335 0.46 -17.13 -1.45
C LYS A 335 1.18 -15.79 -1.61
N ILE A 336 0.82 -14.85 -0.75
CA ILE A 336 1.49 -13.56 -0.59
C ILE A 336 2.49 -13.66 0.56
N LEU A 337 3.66 -13.04 0.38
CA LEU A 337 4.65 -12.87 1.44
C LEU A 337 3.98 -12.23 2.66
N GLN A 338 4.08 -12.85 3.83
CA GLN A 338 3.32 -12.42 5.00
C GLN A 338 4.09 -11.44 5.89
N ARG A 339 5.41 -11.41 5.78
CA ARG A 339 6.32 -10.54 6.52
C ARG A 339 7.65 -10.40 5.79
N LEU A 340 8.39 -9.34 6.10
CA LEU A 340 9.80 -9.22 5.76
C LEU A 340 10.65 -9.93 6.83
N ARG A 341 11.82 -10.40 6.42
CA ARG A 341 12.83 -10.92 7.34
C ARG A 341 13.43 -9.77 8.15
N TYR A 342 13.71 -9.98 9.43
CA TYR A 342 14.35 -8.96 10.26
C TYR A 342 15.65 -8.48 9.62
N ALA A 343 15.94 -7.18 9.75
CA ALA A 343 17.14 -6.58 9.19
C ALA A 343 18.41 -7.25 9.71
N GLU A 344 19.37 -7.53 8.82
CA GLU A 344 20.67 -8.13 9.18
C GLU A 344 21.41 -7.28 10.22
N SER A 345 21.38 -5.95 10.06
CA SER A 345 21.99 -5.00 10.98
C SER A 345 21.46 -5.13 12.42
N SER A 346 20.24 -5.64 12.57
CA SER A 346 19.57 -5.88 13.85
C SER A 346 19.88 -7.29 14.38
N THR A 347 19.64 -8.31 13.55
CA THR A 347 19.87 -9.73 13.89
C THR A 347 21.33 -10.04 14.25
N SER A 348 22.30 -9.34 13.65
CA SER A 348 23.73 -9.54 13.92
C SER A 348 24.24 -8.88 15.20
N ARG A 349 23.48 -7.94 15.78
CA ARG A 349 23.96 -7.07 16.88
C ARG A 349 23.12 -7.15 18.14
N ASN A 350 21.84 -7.52 18.03
CA ASN A 350 20.95 -7.62 19.17
C ASN A 350 20.67 -9.11 19.49
N PRO A 351 21.20 -9.65 20.60
CA PRO A 351 20.95 -11.05 20.96
C PRO A 351 19.48 -11.36 21.31
N ASN A 352 18.64 -10.32 21.51
CA ASN A 352 17.22 -10.46 21.84
C ASN A 352 16.33 -10.54 20.59
N VAL A 353 16.90 -10.61 19.38
CA VAL A 353 16.10 -10.81 18.16
C VAL A 353 15.40 -12.18 18.21
N PRO A 354 14.09 -12.24 17.94
CA PRO A 354 13.37 -13.51 17.86
C PRO A 354 13.93 -14.43 16.77
N ALA A 355 13.68 -15.73 16.91
CA ALA A 355 13.98 -16.67 15.83
C ALA A 355 13.28 -16.26 14.53
N THR A 356 13.98 -16.39 13.40
CA THR A 356 13.43 -16.07 12.09
C THR A 356 12.18 -16.91 11.82
N LYS A 357 11.05 -16.24 11.57
CA LYS A 357 9.79 -16.88 11.19
C LYS A 357 9.76 -17.10 9.67
N PRO A 358 9.08 -18.15 9.17
CA PRO A 358 8.98 -18.40 7.73
C PRO A 358 8.27 -17.25 7.01
N ASP A 359 8.54 -17.09 5.72
CA ASP A 359 7.96 -16.08 4.84
C ASP A 359 6.41 -16.13 4.80
N SER A 360 5.82 -17.30 5.12
CA SER A 360 4.37 -17.53 5.22
C SER A 360 3.77 -17.23 6.59
N ALA A 361 4.56 -16.88 7.60
CA ALA A 361 4.04 -16.57 8.93
C ALA A 361 3.41 -15.17 8.93
N PRO A 362 2.10 -15.03 9.21
CA PRO A 362 1.44 -13.73 9.29
C PRO A 362 2.02 -12.86 10.41
N VAL A 363 2.05 -11.55 10.18
CA VAL A 363 2.08 -10.58 11.27
C VAL A 363 0.74 -10.64 12.02
N PHE A 364 0.70 -10.17 13.28
CA PHE A 364 -0.39 -10.51 14.20
C PHE A 364 -1.81 -10.15 13.70
N TRP A 365 -1.97 -9.05 12.95
CA TRP A 365 -3.26 -8.63 12.40
C TRP A 365 -3.60 -9.25 11.03
N ALA A 366 -2.64 -9.89 10.37
CA ALA A 366 -2.78 -10.46 9.03
C ALA A 366 -3.20 -11.94 9.03
N GLN A 367 -3.53 -12.48 10.22
CA GLN A 367 -3.85 -13.89 10.45
C GLN A 367 -5.07 -14.36 9.64
#